data_AF-A0A971AYX6-F1
#
_entry.id   AF-A0A971AYX6-F1
#
_cell.length_a   1.000
_cell.length_b   1.000
_cell.length_c   1.000
_cell.angle_alpha   90.00
_cell.angle_beta   90.00
_cell.angle_gamma   90.00
#
_symmetry.space_group_name_H-M   'P 1'
#
loop_
_entity.id
_entity.type
_entity.pdbx_description
1 polymer ?
#
loop_
_entity_poly.entity_id
_entity_poly.type
_entity_poly.pdbx_seq_one_letter_code
_entity_poly.pdbx_strand_id
1 'polypeptide(L)'
;MNVLFCASEATPFAASGGLGDVAGSLPRAIRNRKVACRVVLPLYGDMKPEYREKLTYVTNFTVPVGWRNQYCGLFELTHDGVKYYFLDNEYYFKRTGLYGFYDDGERYAFFSRAILEMLFHIDFAPDIIHTNDWQTALVPVYLNLYYRHLDKFRSIKSVFPIHNIQYQGKYGLEILEDTLAIGRNDSAILEYDGCVNFMKGAIECADKVTTVSPTYAYEILDPWFSHGLDGLLRDKRYKLCGILNGIDVKNYNPATDPNIAANFDEKNFAENKLLCKKDLQQLFGLNEWPVPVVGMVTRLVAHKGLDLVCHVAQDIVNSGMQLAILGSGDSDYERFFSELAARNPGAVGVQIAFKPAVARKVYAGADMFLMPSKSEPCGLSQMVALRYGTVPIVRETGGLKDSIKDSGDGIGNGFTFRSYNAHDMLNACLRAKEGYDHYDGWKELVKRDIQCDFSWGASAKQYVDMYEQVCQLW
;
A
#
# COMPACT_ATOMS: atom_id res chain seq x y z
N MET A 1 -18.22 19.15 2.48
CA MET A 1 -18.04 17.72 2.19
C MET A 1 -17.36 17.04 3.37
N ASN A 2 -17.98 15.97 3.85
CA ASN A 2 -17.55 15.15 4.96
C ASN A 2 -17.23 13.73 4.46
N VAL A 3 -16.04 13.22 4.76
CA VAL A 3 -15.59 11.89 4.36
C VAL A 3 -15.32 11.06 5.61
N LEU A 4 -15.96 9.90 5.71
CA LEU A 4 -15.58 8.86 6.66
C LEU A 4 -14.67 7.86 5.96
N PHE A 5 -13.41 7.78 6.39
CA PHE A 5 -12.40 6.90 5.84
C PHE A 5 -12.32 5.61 6.68
N CYS A 6 -12.77 4.49 6.13
CA CYS A 6 -12.85 3.21 6.81
C CYS A 6 -11.66 2.34 6.39
N ALA A 7 -10.83 1.92 7.34
CA ALA A 7 -9.70 1.04 7.06
C ALA A 7 -9.54 0.00 8.17
N SER A 8 -8.90 -1.12 7.85
CA SER A 8 -8.46 -2.10 8.86
C SER A 8 -7.09 -1.76 9.44
N GLU A 9 -6.35 -0.83 8.86
CA GLU A 9 -5.03 -0.43 9.35
C GLU A 9 -4.77 1.04 9.08
N ALA A 10 -3.99 1.68 9.94
CA ALA A 10 -3.41 3.01 9.76
C ALA A 10 -2.17 3.17 10.64
N THR A 11 -1.10 3.72 10.09
CA THR A 11 0.04 4.19 10.89
C THR A 11 -0.37 5.45 11.68
N PRO A 12 0.09 5.61 12.94
CA PRO A 12 1.00 4.75 13.71
C PRO A 12 0.29 3.68 14.58
N PHE A 13 -1.03 3.49 14.45
CA PHE A 13 -1.84 2.70 15.39
C PHE A 13 -1.72 1.19 15.19
N ALA A 14 -1.93 0.72 13.96
CA ALA A 14 -1.87 -0.68 13.56
C ALA A 14 -1.63 -0.74 12.05
N ALA A 15 -0.56 -1.38 11.58
CA ALA A 15 -0.24 -1.45 10.16
C ALA A 15 0.53 -2.74 9.83
N SER A 16 0.23 -3.32 8.67
CA SER A 16 0.96 -4.47 8.12
C SER A 16 1.57 -4.20 6.75
N GLY A 17 1.04 -3.23 5.99
CA GLY A 17 1.53 -2.92 4.65
C GLY A 17 1.11 -1.54 4.16
N GLY A 18 0.99 -1.40 2.84
CA GLY A 18 0.77 -0.10 2.19
C GLY A 18 -0.55 0.57 2.55
N LEU A 19 -1.61 -0.20 2.87
CA LEU A 19 -2.89 0.38 3.30
C LEU A 19 -2.71 1.19 4.59
N GLY A 20 -1.90 0.70 5.53
CA GLY A 20 -1.58 1.42 6.76
C GLY A 20 -0.93 2.79 6.50
N ASP A 21 -0.04 2.87 5.52
CA ASP A 21 0.58 4.14 5.11
C ASP A 21 -0.41 5.08 4.42
N VAL A 22 -1.30 4.55 3.58
CA VAL A 22 -2.38 5.32 2.95
C VAL A 22 -3.31 5.89 4.01
N ALA A 23 -3.85 5.07 4.90
CA ALA A 23 -4.79 5.48 5.93
C ALA A 23 -4.15 6.38 7.02
N GLY A 24 -2.84 6.27 7.25
CA GLY A 24 -2.09 7.16 8.13
C GLY A 24 -1.86 8.56 7.54
N SER A 25 -1.83 8.69 6.21
CA SER A 25 -1.33 9.91 5.55
C SER A 25 -2.34 10.63 4.65
N LEU A 26 -3.11 9.89 3.85
CA LEU A 26 -4.07 10.43 2.89
C LEU A 26 -5.21 11.23 3.58
N PRO A 27 -5.81 10.78 4.70
CA PRO A 27 -6.84 11.55 5.41
C PRO A 27 -6.37 12.95 5.82
N ARG A 28 -5.11 13.08 6.27
CA ARG A 28 -4.48 14.36 6.59
C ARG A 28 -4.34 15.25 5.35
N ALA A 29 -3.92 14.67 4.22
CA ALA A 29 -3.78 15.41 2.96
C ALA A 29 -5.13 15.88 2.39
N ILE A 30 -6.19 15.06 2.51
CA ILE A 30 -7.57 15.45 2.17
C ILE A 30 -8.02 16.61 3.07
N ARG A 31 -7.74 16.56 4.38
CA ARG A 31 -8.09 17.63 5.31
C ARG A 31 -7.43 18.96 4.98
N ASN A 32 -6.17 18.93 4.54
CA ASN A 32 -5.46 20.14 4.08
C ASN A 32 -6.13 20.80 2.87
N ARG A 33 -7.03 20.09 2.17
CA ARG A 33 -7.88 20.62 1.09
C ARG A 33 -9.27 21.06 1.57
N LYS A 34 -9.43 21.33 2.87
CA LYS A 34 -10.68 21.81 3.51
C LYS A 34 -11.87 20.84 3.43
N VAL A 35 -11.60 19.55 3.22
CA VAL A 35 -12.61 18.48 3.34
C VAL A 35 -12.51 17.88 4.73
N ALA A 36 -13.63 17.77 5.45
CA ALA A 36 -13.62 17.16 6.78
C ALA A 36 -13.46 15.64 6.63
N CYS A 37 -12.28 15.12 6.97
CA CYS A 37 -11.98 13.69 6.87
C CYS A 37 -11.74 13.13 8.27
N ARG A 38 -12.56 12.14 8.67
CA ARG A 38 -12.39 11.36 9.90
C ARG A 38 -12.11 9.91 9.52
N VAL A 39 -11.35 9.20 10.34
CA VAL A 39 -10.96 7.81 10.07
C VAL A 39 -11.60 6.89 11.09
N VAL A 40 -12.05 5.71 10.67
CA VAL A 40 -12.53 4.65 11.57
C VAL A 40 -11.68 3.40 11.40
N LEU A 41 -11.24 2.84 12.53
CA LEU A 41 -10.35 1.69 12.63
C LEU A 41 -10.90 0.71 13.68
N PRO A 42 -10.54 -0.58 13.61
CA PRO A 42 -10.70 -1.47 14.75
C PRO A 42 -9.74 -1.10 15.89
N LEU A 43 -10.15 -1.31 17.14
CA LEU A 43 -9.26 -1.17 18.30
C LEU A 43 -8.44 -2.46 18.52
N TYR A 44 -7.33 -2.61 17.80
CA TYR A 44 -6.47 -3.79 17.94
C TYR A 44 -5.78 -3.89 19.30
N GLY A 45 -5.61 -5.12 19.77
CA GLY A 45 -4.87 -5.48 20.98
C GLY A 45 -3.43 -4.98 20.95
N ASP A 46 -2.79 -5.05 19.78
CA ASP A 46 -1.39 -4.65 19.55
C ASP A 46 -1.17 -3.14 19.43
N MET A 47 -2.22 -2.31 19.58
CA MET A 47 -2.04 -0.85 19.61
C MET A 47 -1.04 -0.48 20.71
N LYS A 48 -0.01 0.28 20.36
CA LYS A 48 1.03 0.71 21.30
C LYS A 48 0.43 1.47 22.50
N PRO A 49 0.94 1.25 23.73
CA PRO A 49 0.43 1.92 24.94
C PRO A 49 0.36 3.44 24.82
N GLU A 50 1.36 4.06 24.17
CA GLU A 50 1.47 5.51 23.98
C GLU A 50 0.30 6.17 23.22
N TYR A 51 -0.44 5.38 22.41
CA TYR A 51 -1.67 5.82 21.76
C TYR A 51 -2.90 5.35 22.51
N ARG A 52 -2.85 4.14 23.08
CA ARG A 52 -3.96 3.56 23.84
C ARG A 52 -4.35 4.41 25.06
N GLU A 53 -3.35 4.94 25.76
CA GLU A 53 -3.54 5.82 26.93
C GLU A 53 -4.17 7.18 26.57
N LYS A 54 -4.13 7.59 25.29
CA LYS A 54 -4.71 8.84 24.80
C LYS A 54 -6.13 8.69 24.27
N LEU A 55 -6.65 7.47 24.22
CA LEU A 55 -8.00 7.21 23.74
C LEU A 55 -9.03 7.79 24.71
N THR A 56 -10.00 8.51 24.16
CA THR A 56 -11.17 8.98 24.90
C THR A 56 -12.33 8.05 24.63
N TYR A 57 -12.91 7.47 25.67
CA TYR A 57 -14.14 6.71 25.54
C TYR A 57 -15.31 7.65 25.18
N VAL A 58 -16.06 7.31 24.13
CA VAL A 58 -17.21 8.08 23.67
C VAL A 58 -18.51 7.45 24.18
N THR A 59 -18.74 6.19 23.82
CA THR A 59 -19.93 5.43 24.23
C THR A 59 -19.77 3.94 23.88
N ASN A 60 -20.81 3.15 24.09
CA ASN A 60 -20.94 1.79 23.58
C ASN A 60 -22.32 1.58 22.97
N PHE A 61 -22.42 0.62 22.05
CA PHE A 61 -23.67 0.21 21.41
C PHE A 61 -23.63 -1.26 21.03
N THR A 62 -24.75 -1.76 20.51
CA THR A 62 -24.90 -3.16 20.09
C THR A 62 -24.90 -3.25 18.56
N VAL A 63 -24.18 -4.23 18.03
CA VAL A 63 -24.03 -4.46 16.59
C VAL A 63 -24.67 -5.79 16.22
N PRO A 64 -25.65 -5.82 15.29
CA PRO A 64 -26.20 -7.05 14.75
C PRO A 64 -25.16 -7.79 13.89
N VAL A 65 -24.96 -9.07 14.15
CA VAL A 65 -24.08 -9.97 13.36
C VAL A 65 -24.79 -11.30 13.19
N GLY A 66 -25.48 -11.48 12.05
CA GLY A 66 -26.36 -12.63 11.88
C GLY A 66 -27.55 -12.56 12.85
N TRP A 67 -27.79 -13.66 13.58
CA TRP A 67 -28.85 -13.78 14.58
C TRP A 67 -28.49 -13.23 15.96
N ARG A 68 -27.22 -12.86 16.19
CA ARG A 68 -26.70 -12.40 17.48
C ARG A 68 -26.40 -10.91 17.47
N ASN A 69 -26.20 -10.39 18.68
CA ASN A 69 -25.89 -9.01 18.96
C ASN A 69 -24.57 -8.94 19.73
N GLN A 70 -23.62 -8.16 19.21
CA GLN A 70 -22.29 -8.04 19.78
C GLN A 70 -22.07 -6.65 20.39
N TYR A 71 -21.38 -6.59 21.53
CA TYR A 71 -20.95 -5.34 22.13
C TYR A 71 -19.97 -4.60 21.20
N CYS A 72 -20.09 -3.28 21.09
CA CYS A 72 -19.09 -2.44 20.48
C CYS A 72 -18.83 -1.19 21.33
N GLY A 73 -17.60 -1.03 21.80
CA GLY A 73 -17.12 0.22 22.40
C GLY A 73 -16.68 1.20 21.31
N LEU A 74 -16.90 2.49 21.53
CA LEU A 74 -16.43 3.55 20.65
C LEU A 74 -15.46 4.45 21.41
N PHE A 75 -14.25 4.55 20.87
CA PHE A 75 -13.21 5.45 21.37
C PHE A 75 -12.80 6.44 20.28
N GLU A 76 -12.23 7.57 20.68
CA GLU A 76 -11.69 8.55 19.76
C GLU A 76 -10.32 9.09 20.18
N LEU A 77 -9.56 9.54 19.18
CA LEU A 77 -8.28 10.24 19.34
C LEU A 77 -8.10 11.23 18.19
N THR A 78 -7.54 12.40 18.49
CA THR A 78 -7.04 13.30 17.43
C THR A 78 -5.54 13.17 17.31
N HIS A 79 -5.05 12.82 16.12
CA HIS A 79 -3.63 12.68 15.81
C HIS A 79 -3.32 13.40 14.51
N ASP A 80 -2.28 14.24 14.48
CA ASP A 80 -1.92 15.09 13.33
C ASP A 80 -3.10 15.92 12.75
N GLY A 81 -4.02 16.32 13.62
CA GLY A 81 -5.24 17.06 13.31
C GLY A 81 -6.33 16.24 12.58
N VAL A 82 -6.16 14.92 12.44
CA VAL A 82 -7.22 14.02 11.96
C VAL A 82 -7.89 13.37 13.18
N LYS A 83 -9.23 13.31 13.16
CA LYS A 83 -10.00 12.59 14.18
C LYS A 83 -10.12 11.12 13.77
N TYR A 84 -9.69 10.23 14.65
CA TYR A 84 -9.78 8.78 14.52
C TYR A 84 -10.83 8.25 15.49
N TYR A 85 -11.65 7.32 15.01
CA TYR A 85 -12.55 6.50 15.82
C TYR A 85 -12.02 5.08 15.86
N PHE A 86 -12.10 4.47 17.04
CA PHE A 86 -11.69 3.09 17.26
C PHE A 86 -12.89 2.28 17.76
N LEU A 87 -13.25 1.26 16.98
CA LEU A 87 -14.33 0.34 17.29
C LEU A 87 -13.76 -0.84 18.08
N ASP A 88 -14.12 -0.90 19.35
CA ASP A 88 -13.68 -1.88 20.32
C ASP A 88 -14.64 -3.06 20.38
N ASN A 89 -14.06 -4.25 20.36
CA ASN A 89 -14.69 -5.50 20.73
C ASN A 89 -13.56 -6.46 21.08
N GLU A 90 -13.40 -6.78 22.36
CA GLU A 90 -12.26 -7.58 22.81
C GLU A 90 -12.27 -8.99 22.19
N TYR A 91 -13.45 -9.57 21.93
CA TYR A 91 -13.57 -10.89 21.28
C TYR A 91 -12.93 -10.88 19.88
N TYR A 92 -13.17 -9.83 19.09
CA TYR A 92 -12.64 -9.74 17.73
C TYR A 92 -11.27 -9.09 17.60
N PHE A 93 -10.89 -8.14 18.48
CA PHE A 93 -9.72 -7.29 18.24
C PHE A 93 -8.66 -7.35 19.34
N LYS A 94 -8.93 -7.89 20.54
CA LYS A 94 -7.92 -8.05 21.60
C LYS A 94 -7.09 -9.32 21.39
N ARG A 95 -6.33 -9.34 20.30
CA ARG A 95 -5.43 -10.43 19.91
C ARG A 95 -4.21 -9.89 19.18
N THR A 96 -3.17 -10.71 19.11
CA THR A 96 -1.93 -10.36 18.42
C THR A 96 -2.01 -10.71 16.94
N GLY A 97 -1.75 -9.72 16.09
CA GLY A 97 -1.85 -9.78 14.64
C GLY A 97 -3.14 -9.16 14.10
N LEU A 98 -3.07 -8.66 12.86
CA LEU A 98 -4.20 -7.99 12.21
C LEU A 98 -5.07 -8.95 11.40
N TYR A 99 -4.51 -9.97 10.74
CA TYR A 99 -5.20 -10.84 9.78
C TYR A 99 -4.81 -12.31 9.94
N GLY A 100 -5.57 -13.20 9.31
CA GLY A 100 -5.26 -14.63 9.22
C GLY A 100 -5.92 -15.47 10.30
N PHE A 101 -6.99 -14.96 10.92
CA PHE A 101 -7.77 -15.73 11.88
C PHE A 101 -8.94 -16.44 11.18
N TYR A 102 -9.36 -17.56 11.76
CA TYR A 102 -10.43 -18.40 11.20
C TYR A 102 -11.77 -17.66 11.11
N ASP A 103 -12.01 -16.68 11.97
CA ASP A 103 -13.22 -15.86 12.08
C ASP A 103 -13.12 -14.52 11.33
N ASP A 104 -12.12 -14.32 10.47
CA ASP A 104 -11.90 -13.06 9.76
C ASP A 104 -13.14 -12.57 9.00
N GLY A 105 -13.92 -13.48 8.40
CA GLY A 105 -15.15 -13.13 7.70
C GLY A 105 -16.19 -12.52 8.64
N GLU A 106 -16.40 -13.14 9.80
CA GLU A 106 -17.31 -12.65 10.84
C GLU A 106 -16.82 -11.33 11.44
N ARG A 107 -15.55 -11.25 11.80
CA ARG A 107 -14.93 -10.06 12.39
C ARG A 107 -15.11 -8.83 11.52
N TYR A 108 -14.85 -8.94 10.22
CA TYR A 108 -14.95 -7.80 9.31
C TYR A 108 -16.40 -7.53 8.86
N ALA A 109 -17.30 -8.50 8.97
CA ALA A 109 -18.74 -8.27 8.92
C ALA A 109 -19.23 -7.44 10.12
N PHE A 110 -18.83 -7.81 11.34
CA PHE A 110 -19.06 -7.02 12.56
C PHE A 110 -18.52 -5.61 12.39
N PHE A 111 -17.26 -5.45 11.96
CA PHE A 111 -16.65 -4.14 11.79
C PHE A 111 -17.42 -3.28 10.78
N SER A 112 -17.81 -3.86 9.65
CA SER A 112 -18.57 -3.16 8.61
C SER A 112 -19.95 -2.70 9.10
N ARG A 113 -20.64 -3.52 9.90
CA ARG A 113 -21.89 -3.12 10.57
C ARG A 113 -21.65 -2.04 11.62
N ALA A 114 -20.65 -2.22 12.47
CA ALA A 114 -20.32 -1.32 13.55
C ALA A 114 -19.97 0.10 13.04
N ILE A 115 -19.34 0.22 11.87
CA ILE A 115 -19.10 1.51 11.20
C ILE A 115 -20.41 2.27 10.93
N LEU A 116 -21.44 1.57 10.44
CA LEU A 116 -22.73 2.17 10.11
C LEU A 116 -23.52 2.50 11.39
N GLU A 117 -23.54 1.59 12.36
CA GLU A 117 -24.18 1.81 13.68
C GLU A 117 -23.54 2.98 14.44
N MET A 118 -22.21 3.11 14.39
CA MET A 118 -21.46 4.22 15.01
C MET A 118 -21.99 5.58 14.55
N LEU A 119 -22.47 5.71 13.31
CA LEU A 119 -22.97 6.99 12.78
C LEU A 119 -24.14 7.52 13.60
N PHE A 120 -24.96 6.68 14.25
CA PHE A 120 -26.03 7.15 15.15
C PHE A 120 -25.52 7.81 16.42
N HIS A 121 -24.29 7.51 16.82
CA HIS A 121 -23.73 7.88 18.13
C HIS A 121 -22.70 9.01 18.07
N ILE A 122 -22.37 9.49 16.87
CA ILE A 122 -21.41 10.58 16.67
C ILE A 122 -22.05 11.78 15.96
N ASP A 123 -21.53 12.96 16.29
CA ASP A 123 -21.84 14.19 15.55
C ASP A 123 -20.95 14.28 14.28
N PHE A 124 -21.24 13.38 13.34
CA PHE A 124 -20.64 13.34 12.02
C PHE A 124 -21.62 12.68 11.03
N ALA A 125 -22.03 13.45 10.03
CA ALA A 125 -22.80 12.94 8.90
C ALA A 125 -21.87 12.94 7.66
N PRO A 126 -21.34 11.78 7.24
CA PRO A 126 -20.50 11.72 6.05
C PRO A 126 -21.34 11.88 4.79
N ASP A 127 -20.84 12.66 3.82
CA ASP A 127 -21.36 12.65 2.45
C ASP A 127 -20.82 11.42 1.70
N ILE A 128 -19.59 11.00 2.05
CA ILE A 128 -18.92 9.83 1.47
C ILE A 128 -18.38 8.92 2.57
N ILE A 129 -18.62 7.62 2.41
CA ILE A 129 -17.91 6.57 3.12
C ILE A 129 -16.89 5.95 2.15
N HIS A 130 -15.62 6.08 2.47
CA HIS A 130 -14.50 5.55 1.71
C HIS A 130 -14.04 4.23 2.36
N THR A 131 -14.24 3.11 1.68
CA THR A 131 -14.13 1.76 2.25
C THR A 131 -12.99 1.00 1.61
N ASN A 132 -11.85 0.94 2.28
CA ASN A 132 -10.63 0.34 1.77
C ASN A 132 -10.64 -1.20 1.89
N ASP A 133 -10.40 -1.89 0.77
CA ASP A 133 -10.20 -3.35 0.67
C ASP A 133 -11.31 -4.22 1.27
N TRP A 134 -11.13 -5.54 1.19
CA TRP A 134 -12.12 -6.55 1.58
C TRP A 134 -12.59 -6.44 3.03
N GLN A 135 -11.76 -5.89 3.92
CA GLN A 135 -12.07 -5.72 5.35
C GLN A 135 -13.21 -4.73 5.62
N THR A 136 -13.46 -3.80 4.69
CA THR A 136 -14.57 -2.84 4.78
C THR A 136 -15.54 -2.96 3.61
N ALA A 137 -15.37 -3.99 2.78
CA ALA A 137 -16.17 -4.21 1.58
C ALA A 137 -17.66 -4.47 1.86
N LEU A 138 -18.01 -4.93 3.07
CA LEU A 138 -19.41 -5.12 3.44
C LEU A 138 -20.10 -3.81 3.85
N VAL A 139 -19.38 -2.72 4.08
CA VAL A 139 -19.98 -1.41 4.40
C VAL A 139 -20.92 -0.92 3.30
N PRO A 140 -20.53 -0.82 2.00
CA PRO A 140 -21.46 -0.41 0.95
C PRO A 140 -22.61 -1.42 0.75
N VAL A 141 -22.36 -2.71 0.96
CA VAL A 141 -23.39 -3.76 0.89
C VAL A 141 -24.46 -3.53 1.95
N TYR A 142 -24.04 -3.37 3.21
CA TYR A 142 -24.96 -3.13 4.31
C TYR A 142 -25.66 -1.78 4.21
N LEU A 143 -24.95 -0.74 3.78
CA LEU A 143 -25.53 0.59 3.54
C LEU A 143 -26.74 0.49 2.60
N ASN A 144 -26.59 -0.22 1.47
CA ASN A 144 -27.64 -0.39 0.48
C ASN A 144 -28.78 -1.27 0.96
N LEU A 145 -28.48 -2.41 1.61
CA LEU A 145 -29.49 -3.38 2.03
C LEU A 145 -30.31 -2.92 3.24
N TYR A 146 -29.68 -2.29 4.23
CA TYR A 146 -30.30 -2.10 5.55
C TYR A 146 -30.41 -0.66 6.03
N TYR A 147 -29.64 0.30 5.50
CA TYR A 147 -29.66 1.65 6.04
C TYR A 147 -30.20 2.70 5.07
N ARG A 148 -30.18 2.45 3.76
CA ARG A 148 -30.56 3.43 2.72
C ARG A 148 -31.97 4.02 2.88
N HIS A 149 -32.89 3.29 3.52
CA HIS A 149 -34.25 3.74 3.78
C HIS A 149 -34.33 4.86 4.84
N LEU A 150 -33.33 4.95 5.73
CA LEU A 150 -33.24 5.96 6.78
C LEU A 150 -32.74 7.29 6.21
N ASP A 151 -33.39 8.40 6.57
CA ASP A 151 -33.06 9.74 6.06
C ASP A 151 -31.57 10.11 6.25
N LYS A 152 -30.99 9.71 7.39
CA LYS A 152 -29.58 9.95 7.73
C LYS A 152 -28.58 9.27 6.76
N PHE A 153 -28.97 8.17 6.12
CA PHE A 153 -28.09 7.36 5.28
C PHE A 153 -28.43 7.43 3.79
N ARG A 154 -29.62 7.94 3.46
CA ARG A 154 -30.17 7.96 2.09
C ARG A 154 -29.25 8.61 1.08
N SER A 155 -28.62 9.73 1.43
CA SER A 155 -27.77 10.52 0.54
C SER A 155 -26.28 10.17 0.61
N ILE A 156 -25.87 9.28 1.53
CA ILE A 156 -24.45 8.93 1.72
C ILE A 156 -23.96 8.16 0.49
N LYS A 157 -22.90 8.60 -0.15
CA LYS A 157 -22.26 7.87 -1.25
C LYS A 157 -21.11 6.99 -0.73
N SER A 158 -20.73 6.00 -1.51
CA SER A 158 -19.73 5.00 -1.15
C SER A 158 -18.65 4.88 -2.22
N VAL A 159 -17.40 4.90 -1.79
CA VAL A 159 -16.22 4.73 -2.64
C VAL A 159 -15.43 3.54 -2.14
N PHE A 160 -15.11 2.60 -3.04
CA PHE A 160 -14.40 1.38 -2.72
C PHE A 160 -13.05 1.30 -3.44
N PRO A 161 -11.94 1.68 -2.79
CA PRO A 161 -10.60 1.42 -3.29
C PRO A 161 -10.15 -0.02 -3.13
N ILE A 162 -9.58 -0.56 -4.20
CA ILE A 162 -8.86 -1.84 -4.23
C ILE A 162 -7.36 -1.53 -4.18
N HIS A 163 -6.69 -1.86 -3.07
CA HIS A 163 -5.23 -1.74 -2.95
C HIS A 163 -4.52 -3.01 -3.38
N ASN A 164 -5.17 -4.16 -3.20
CA ASN A 164 -4.67 -5.44 -3.67
C ASN A 164 -5.82 -6.40 -3.99
N ILE A 165 -6.04 -6.64 -5.28
CA ILE A 165 -7.13 -7.50 -5.77
C ILE A 165 -6.96 -8.99 -5.45
N GLN A 166 -5.78 -9.42 -5.02
CA GLN A 166 -5.53 -10.81 -4.64
C GLN A 166 -6.31 -11.19 -3.38
N TYR A 167 -6.50 -10.26 -2.44
CA TYR A 167 -7.18 -10.50 -1.16
C TYR A 167 -8.63 -10.01 -1.22
N GLN A 168 -9.56 -10.93 -1.49
CA GLN A 168 -10.95 -10.58 -1.84
C GLN A 168 -11.97 -10.83 -0.72
N GLY A 169 -11.57 -11.50 0.37
CA GLY A 169 -12.51 -11.98 1.39
C GLY A 169 -13.45 -13.05 0.82
N LYS A 170 -12.87 -14.18 0.39
CA LYS A 170 -13.62 -15.34 -0.12
C LYS A 170 -13.95 -16.32 1.01
N TYR A 171 -15.21 -16.71 1.13
CA TYR A 171 -15.72 -17.61 2.16
C TYR A 171 -16.76 -18.59 1.57
N GLY A 172 -17.06 -19.68 2.29
CA GLY A 172 -18.13 -20.59 1.89
C GLY A 172 -19.52 -19.95 2.02
N LEU A 173 -20.50 -20.51 1.31
CA LEU A 173 -21.88 -19.97 1.24
C LEU A 173 -22.61 -20.00 2.59
N GLU A 174 -22.17 -20.85 3.52
CA GLU A 174 -22.71 -20.97 4.87
C GLU A 174 -22.65 -19.67 5.68
N ILE A 175 -21.72 -18.75 5.37
CA ILE A 175 -21.57 -17.50 6.12
C ILE A 175 -22.68 -16.48 5.83
N LEU A 176 -23.40 -16.60 4.70
CA LEU A 176 -24.35 -15.58 4.20
C LEU A 176 -25.41 -15.19 5.23
N GLU A 177 -26.21 -16.16 5.67
CA GLU A 177 -27.33 -15.90 6.57
C GLU A 177 -26.85 -15.83 8.03
N ASP A 178 -26.12 -16.87 8.48
CA ASP A 178 -25.78 -17.05 9.90
C ASP A 178 -24.82 -15.99 10.44
N THR A 179 -23.99 -15.41 9.59
CA THR A 179 -22.96 -14.44 9.99
C THR A 179 -23.18 -13.08 9.36
N LEU A 180 -23.45 -13.00 8.05
CA LEU A 180 -23.62 -11.72 7.37
C LEU A 180 -25.03 -11.14 7.52
N ALA A 181 -26.00 -11.94 7.97
CA ALA A 181 -27.42 -11.62 8.01
C ALA A 181 -28.05 -11.29 6.64
N ILE A 182 -27.42 -11.74 5.54
CA ILE A 182 -27.87 -11.47 4.17
C ILE A 182 -28.68 -12.66 3.69
N GLY A 183 -29.98 -12.44 3.48
CA GLY A 183 -30.91 -13.48 3.04
C GLY A 183 -30.66 -13.93 1.59
N ARG A 184 -31.14 -15.13 1.25
CA ARG A 184 -31.05 -15.71 -0.10
C ARG A 184 -31.43 -14.79 -1.26
N ASN A 185 -32.40 -13.90 -1.09
CA ASN A 185 -32.82 -13.00 -2.18
C ASN A 185 -31.72 -12.01 -2.59
N ASP A 186 -30.82 -11.67 -1.66
CA ASP A 186 -29.73 -10.72 -1.86
C ASP A 186 -28.37 -11.45 -1.99
N SER A 187 -28.34 -12.79 -1.94
CA SER A 187 -27.09 -13.57 -1.99
C SER A 187 -26.32 -13.31 -3.28
N ALA A 188 -27.02 -13.08 -4.39
CA ALA A 188 -26.45 -12.76 -5.68
C ALA A 188 -25.59 -11.49 -5.67
N ILE A 189 -25.67 -10.63 -4.65
CA ILE A 189 -24.77 -9.48 -4.47
C ILE A 189 -23.36 -9.94 -4.12
N LEU A 190 -23.21 -11.00 -3.32
CA LEU A 190 -21.92 -11.48 -2.81
C LEU A 190 -21.45 -12.77 -3.46
N GLU A 191 -22.38 -13.61 -3.93
CA GLU A 191 -22.07 -14.88 -4.56
C GLU A 191 -21.35 -14.63 -5.88
N TYR A 192 -20.20 -15.31 -6.03
CA TYR A 192 -19.39 -15.28 -7.24
C TYR A 192 -18.46 -16.50 -7.25
N ASP A 193 -18.39 -17.20 -8.38
CA ASP A 193 -17.50 -18.36 -8.56
C ASP A 193 -17.68 -19.44 -7.47
N GLY A 194 -18.94 -19.72 -7.11
CA GLY A 194 -19.31 -20.75 -6.12
C GLY A 194 -18.99 -20.42 -4.66
N CYS A 195 -18.61 -19.18 -4.34
CA CYS A 195 -18.28 -18.74 -2.99
C CYS A 195 -18.90 -17.35 -2.68
N VAL A 196 -18.85 -16.95 -1.41
CA VAL A 196 -19.13 -15.57 -0.99
C VAL A 196 -17.87 -14.76 -1.20
N ASN A 197 -17.99 -13.61 -1.87
CA ASN A 197 -16.87 -12.72 -2.15
C ASN A 197 -17.19 -11.28 -1.72
N PHE A 198 -16.55 -10.83 -0.64
CA PHE A 198 -16.84 -9.51 -0.07
C PHE A 198 -16.46 -8.38 -1.02
N MET A 199 -15.28 -8.46 -1.63
CA MET A 199 -14.82 -7.47 -2.62
C MET A 199 -15.78 -7.37 -3.80
N LYS A 200 -16.31 -8.50 -4.27
CA LYS A 200 -17.34 -8.52 -5.31
C LYS A 200 -18.59 -7.76 -4.88
N GLY A 201 -19.08 -7.98 -3.66
CA GLY A 201 -20.23 -7.24 -3.12
C GLY A 201 -19.98 -5.73 -3.06
N ALA A 202 -18.79 -5.30 -2.65
CA ALA A 202 -18.43 -3.88 -2.70
C ALA A 202 -18.37 -3.34 -4.12
N ILE A 203 -17.79 -4.08 -5.06
CA ILE A 203 -17.76 -3.70 -6.47
C ILE A 203 -19.18 -3.63 -7.04
N GLU A 204 -20.14 -4.44 -6.61
CA GLU A 204 -21.54 -4.30 -7.02
C GLU A 204 -22.18 -3.04 -6.41
N CYS A 205 -22.07 -2.86 -5.10
CA CYS A 205 -22.83 -1.87 -4.34
C CYS A 205 -22.25 -0.46 -4.29
N ALA A 206 -20.93 -0.30 -4.46
CA ALA A 206 -20.29 1.01 -4.34
C ALA A 206 -20.64 1.93 -5.51
N ASP A 207 -20.81 3.23 -5.21
CA ASP A 207 -21.07 4.27 -6.22
C ASP A 207 -19.84 4.50 -7.12
N LYS A 208 -18.64 4.36 -6.54
CA LYS A 208 -17.36 4.41 -7.27
C LYS A 208 -16.42 3.32 -6.80
N VAL A 209 -15.69 2.72 -7.73
CA VAL A 209 -14.58 1.81 -7.45
C VAL A 209 -13.29 2.50 -7.87
N THR A 210 -12.30 2.53 -7.00
CA THR A 210 -10.99 3.08 -7.35
C THR A 210 -9.89 2.07 -7.12
N THR A 211 -8.71 2.31 -7.67
CA THR A 211 -7.51 1.57 -7.32
C THR A 211 -6.32 2.51 -7.27
N VAL A 212 -5.18 1.96 -6.85
CA VAL A 212 -4.01 2.74 -6.40
C VAL A 212 -3.06 3.17 -7.51
N SER A 213 -3.44 2.97 -8.78
CA SER A 213 -2.76 3.56 -9.94
C SER A 213 -3.62 3.51 -11.23
N PRO A 214 -3.49 4.48 -12.15
CA PRO A 214 -4.18 4.46 -13.44
C PRO A 214 -3.91 3.22 -14.30
N THR A 215 -2.64 2.80 -14.43
CA THR A 215 -2.27 1.61 -15.20
C THR A 215 -2.88 0.36 -14.58
N TYR A 216 -2.82 0.21 -13.25
CA TYR A 216 -3.38 -0.97 -12.59
C TYR A 216 -4.90 -1.06 -12.76
N ALA A 217 -5.60 0.08 -12.81
CA ALA A 217 -7.04 0.11 -13.12
C ALA A 217 -7.38 -0.53 -14.48
N TYR A 218 -6.48 -0.45 -15.45
CA TYR A 218 -6.61 -1.15 -16.73
C TYR A 218 -6.15 -2.61 -16.63
N GLU A 219 -5.05 -2.88 -15.92
CA GLU A 219 -4.50 -4.24 -15.78
C GLU A 219 -5.48 -5.20 -15.11
N ILE A 220 -6.20 -4.78 -14.05
CA ILE A 220 -7.17 -5.65 -13.35
C ILE A 220 -8.41 -6.02 -14.17
N LEU A 221 -8.57 -5.47 -15.38
CA LEU A 221 -9.59 -5.90 -16.35
C LEU A 221 -9.17 -7.16 -17.12
N ASP A 222 -7.89 -7.53 -17.06
CA ASP A 222 -7.32 -8.71 -17.67
C ASP A 222 -7.31 -9.88 -16.65
N PRO A 223 -7.73 -11.11 -17.05
CA PRO A 223 -7.71 -12.29 -16.20
C PRO A 223 -6.37 -12.57 -15.51
N TRP A 224 -5.25 -12.18 -16.13
CA TRP A 224 -3.90 -12.38 -15.57
C TRP A 224 -3.70 -11.62 -14.25
N PHE A 225 -4.36 -10.48 -14.07
CA PHE A 225 -4.22 -9.64 -12.88
C PHE A 225 -5.45 -9.67 -11.97
N SER A 226 -6.63 -10.03 -12.50
CA SER A 226 -7.90 -9.84 -11.82
C SER A 226 -8.21 -10.83 -10.69
N HIS A 227 -7.48 -11.95 -10.65
CA HIS A 227 -7.77 -13.06 -9.74
C HIS A 227 -9.24 -13.53 -9.82
N GLY A 228 -9.80 -13.57 -11.03
CA GLY A 228 -11.15 -14.06 -11.35
C GLY A 228 -12.25 -12.99 -11.35
N LEU A 229 -11.95 -11.75 -10.96
CA LEU A 229 -12.93 -10.64 -10.93
C LEU A 229 -13.01 -9.86 -12.25
N ASP A 230 -12.28 -10.26 -13.30
CA ASP A 230 -12.19 -9.50 -14.54
C ASP A 230 -13.54 -9.36 -15.26
N GLY A 231 -14.37 -10.40 -15.24
CA GLY A 231 -15.72 -10.35 -15.80
C GLY A 231 -16.57 -9.24 -15.17
N LEU A 232 -16.60 -9.23 -13.84
CA LEU A 232 -17.28 -8.20 -13.05
C LEU A 232 -16.68 -6.81 -13.27
N LEU A 233 -15.35 -6.68 -13.24
CA LEU A 233 -14.68 -5.39 -13.38
C LEU A 233 -14.87 -4.80 -14.78
N ARG A 234 -14.94 -5.63 -15.82
CA ARG A 234 -15.31 -5.18 -17.17
C ARG A 234 -16.75 -4.70 -17.24
N ASP A 235 -17.71 -5.41 -16.62
CA ASP A 235 -19.11 -4.97 -16.52
C ASP A 235 -19.24 -3.63 -15.77
N LYS A 236 -18.50 -3.48 -14.66
CA LYS A 236 -18.50 -2.28 -13.82
C LYS A 236 -17.45 -1.25 -14.20
N ARG A 237 -16.85 -1.34 -15.40
CA ARG A 237 -15.74 -0.46 -15.81
C ARG A 237 -16.11 1.03 -15.73
N TYR A 238 -17.37 1.37 -15.96
CA TYR A 238 -17.85 2.77 -15.94
C TYR A 238 -17.67 3.46 -14.58
N LYS A 239 -17.57 2.69 -13.48
CA LYS A 239 -17.31 3.24 -12.14
C LYS A 239 -15.88 3.04 -11.65
N LEU A 240 -15.02 2.38 -12.42
CA LEU A 240 -13.62 2.13 -12.08
C LEU A 240 -12.71 3.31 -12.48
N CYS A 241 -11.84 3.73 -11.57
CA CYS A 241 -10.73 4.65 -11.88
C CYS A 241 -9.46 4.27 -11.10
N GLY A 242 -8.33 4.86 -11.48
CA GLY A 242 -7.06 4.68 -10.77
C GLY A 242 -6.51 6.03 -10.31
N ILE A 243 -6.08 6.12 -9.06
CA ILE A 243 -5.42 7.29 -8.48
C ILE A 243 -4.11 6.83 -7.87
N LEU A 244 -3.00 7.36 -8.38
CA LEU A 244 -1.67 6.98 -7.92
C LEU A 244 -1.48 7.40 -6.45
N ASN A 245 -1.00 6.49 -5.60
CA ASN A 245 -0.70 6.83 -4.21
C ASN A 245 0.46 7.82 -4.10
N GLY A 246 0.49 8.54 -2.98
CA GLY A 246 1.67 9.30 -2.56
C GLY A 246 2.42 8.60 -1.43
N ILE A 247 3.50 9.23 -0.96
CA ILE A 247 4.28 8.80 0.21
C ILE A 247 4.24 9.88 1.30
N ASP A 248 4.47 9.47 2.55
CA ASP A 248 4.70 10.42 3.65
C ASP A 248 6.10 11.03 3.53
N VAL A 249 6.21 12.15 2.82
CA VAL A 249 7.46 12.90 2.62
C VAL A 249 8.04 13.52 3.89
N LYS A 250 7.29 13.58 5.00
CA LYS A 250 7.84 14.00 6.30
C LYS A 250 8.58 12.85 6.96
N ASN A 251 7.99 11.66 6.91
CA ASN A 251 8.62 10.44 7.42
C ASN A 251 9.78 9.98 6.54
N TYR A 252 9.65 10.13 5.21
CA TYR A 252 10.67 9.81 4.20
C TYR A 252 11.38 11.08 3.72
N ASN A 253 12.20 11.67 4.61
CA ASN A 253 12.93 12.90 4.32
C ASN A 253 14.44 12.74 4.53
N PRO A 254 15.27 12.63 3.47
CA PRO A 254 16.72 12.46 3.63
C PRO A 254 17.39 13.64 4.37
N ALA A 255 16.77 14.83 4.37
CA ALA A 255 17.30 15.99 5.08
C ALA A 255 17.17 15.90 6.61
N THR A 256 16.30 15.02 7.12
CA THR A 256 16.03 14.89 8.57
C THR A 256 15.91 13.45 9.06
N ASP A 257 16.16 12.44 8.21
CA ASP A 257 16.05 11.03 8.59
C ASP A 257 17.16 10.67 9.58
N PRO A 258 16.84 10.25 10.82
CA PRO A 258 17.84 9.92 11.83
C PRO A 258 18.53 8.57 11.57
N ASN A 259 18.06 7.77 10.61
CA ASN A 259 18.58 6.43 10.36
C ASN A 259 19.73 6.39 9.34
N ILE A 260 20.03 7.50 8.67
CA ILE A 260 21.03 7.56 7.60
C ILE A 260 22.32 8.24 8.09
N ALA A 261 23.46 7.85 7.51
CA ALA A 261 24.77 8.28 8.01
C ALA A 261 25.06 9.78 7.83
N ALA A 262 24.51 10.38 6.78
CA ALA A 262 24.58 11.81 6.53
C ALA A 262 23.26 12.30 5.94
N ASN A 263 22.68 13.35 6.51
CA ASN A 263 21.47 13.95 5.99
C ASN A 263 21.76 14.78 4.73
N PHE A 264 20.84 14.75 3.76
CA PHE A 264 21.05 15.46 2.50
C PHE A 264 19.78 15.97 1.86
N ASP A 265 19.96 16.93 0.97
CA ASP A 265 18.94 17.53 0.12
C ASP A 265 19.44 17.66 -1.33
N GLU A 266 18.66 18.33 -2.17
CA GLU A 266 18.99 18.56 -3.59
C GLU A 266 20.30 19.33 -3.83
N LYS A 267 20.87 19.98 -2.80
CA LYS A 267 22.07 20.83 -2.93
C LYS A 267 23.34 20.09 -2.54
N ASN A 268 23.26 19.17 -1.57
CA ASN A 268 24.45 18.48 -1.02
C ASN A 268 24.43 16.94 -1.19
N PHE A 269 23.46 16.37 -1.91
CA PHE A 269 23.36 14.92 -2.12
C PHE A 269 24.63 14.28 -2.69
N ALA A 270 25.36 15.00 -3.57
CA ALA A 270 26.52 14.44 -4.26
C ALA A 270 27.65 14.01 -3.29
N GLU A 271 27.82 14.74 -2.18
CA GLU A 271 28.83 14.42 -1.16
C GLU A 271 28.23 13.48 -0.10
N ASN A 272 27.04 13.79 0.40
CA ASN A 272 26.47 13.08 1.54
C ASN A 272 25.92 11.69 1.19
N LYS A 273 25.51 11.44 -0.07
CA LYS A 273 25.18 10.08 -0.52
C LYS A 273 26.41 9.17 -0.55
N LEU A 274 27.62 9.69 -0.79
CA LEU A 274 28.85 8.87 -0.72
C LEU A 274 29.11 8.37 0.70
N LEU A 275 28.84 9.21 1.71
CA LEU A 275 28.89 8.79 3.12
C LEU A 275 27.84 7.72 3.44
N CYS A 276 26.62 7.90 2.96
CA CYS A 276 25.56 6.90 3.10
C CYS A 276 25.90 5.58 2.37
N LYS A 277 26.53 5.64 1.19
CA LYS A 277 26.98 4.48 0.42
C LYS A 277 28.05 3.70 1.17
N LYS A 278 29.03 4.39 1.76
CA LYS A 278 30.05 3.77 2.61
C LYS A 278 29.46 3.08 3.83
N ASP A 279 28.54 3.74 4.55
CA ASP A 279 27.80 3.14 5.67
C ASP A 279 27.00 1.90 5.23
N LEU A 280 26.34 1.96 4.07
CA LEU A 280 25.63 0.82 3.49
C LEU A 280 26.59 -0.33 3.16
N GLN A 281 27.71 -0.04 2.51
CA GLN A 281 28.73 -1.04 2.16
C GLN A 281 29.25 -1.74 3.41
N GLN A 282 29.62 -0.99 4.45
CA GLN A 282 30.06 -1.55 5.73
C GLN A 282 28.97 -2.41 6.40
N LEU A 283 27.73 -1.92 6.43
CA LEU A 283 26.60 -2.62 7.05
C LEU A 283 26.28 -3.97 6.38
N PHE A 284 26.51 -4.06 5.07
CA PHE A 284 26.25 -5.26 4.27
C PHE A 284 27.50 -6.11 4.02
N GLY A 285 28.65 -5.73 4.59
CA GLY A 285 29.92 -6.44 4.38
C GLY A 285 30.46 -6.37 2.94
N LEU A 286 30.08 -5.31 2.22
CA LEU A 286 30.58 -5.00 0.88
C LEU A 286 31.92 -4.28 0.96
N ASN A 287 32.77 -4.49 -0.05
CA ASN A 287 34.00 -3.72 -0.20
C ASN A 287 33.68 -2.28 -0.59
N GLU A 288 34.46 -1.32 -0.11
CA GLU A 288 34.31 0.12 -0.42
C GLU A 288 34.82 0.48 -1.84
N TRP A 289 34.36 -0.26 -2.85
CA TRP A 289 34.70 -0.04 -4.24
C TRP A 289 33.90 1.13 -4.84
N PRO A 290 34.47 1.91 -5.77
CA PRO A 290 33.78 3.02 -6.44
C PRO A 290 32.86 2.53 -7.57
N VAL A 291 32.10 1.46 -7.34
CA VAL A 291 31.19 0.82 -8.31
C VAL A 291 29.74 0.99 -7.87
N PRO A 292 28.75 0.91 -8.78
CA PRO A 292 27.35 1.09 -8.39
C PRO A 292 26.84 -0.03 -7.46
N VAL A 293 26.07 0.37 -6.44
CA VAL A 293 25.35 -0.52 -5.52
C VAL A 293 23.88 -0.57 -5.91
N VAL A 294 23.38 -1.76 -6.21
CA VAL A 294 21.96 -2.04 -6.45
C VAL A 294 21.32 -2.51 -5.15
N GLY A 295 20.41 -1.71 -4.62
CA GLY A 295 19.65 -2.00 -3.41
C GLY A 295 18.32 -2.71 -3.72
N MET A 296 17.92 -3.61 -2.83
CA MET A 296 16.59 -4.22 -2.83
C MET A 296 16.03 -4.25 -1.41
N VAL A 297 14.82 -3.73 -1.22
CA VAL A 297 14.04 -3.88 0.01
C VAL A 297 12.70 -4.50 -0.35
N THR A 298 12.51 -5.78 -0.06
CA THR A 298 11.32 -6.52 -0.50
C THR A 298 11.02 -7.74 0.39
N ARG A 299 9.76 -8.18 0.40
CA ARG A 299 9.43 -9.54 0.85
C ARG A 299 10.04 -10.55 -0.13
N LEU A 300 10.60 -11.63 0.41
CA LEU A 300 11.24 -12.67 -0.39
C LEU A 300 10.22 -13.68 -0.90
N VAL A 301 9.39 -13.28 -1.86
CA VAL A 301 8.26 -14.07 -2.38
C VAL A 301 8.12 -13.92 -3.89
N ALA A 302 7.58 -14.95 -4.56
CA ALA A 302 7.61 -15.05 -6.03
C ALA A 302 6.97 -13.85 -6.77
N HIS A 303 5.88 -13.28 -6.26
CA HIS A 303 5.21 -12.14 -6.92
C HIS A 303 6.05 -10.86 -6.96
N LYS A 304 7.16 -10.79 -6.22
CA LYS A 304 8.13 -9.69 -6.24
C LYS A 304 9.21 -9.84 -7.32
N GLY A 305 9.08 -10.81 -8.23
CA GLY A 305 9.99 -10.94 -9.37
C GLY A 305 11.33 -11.55 -9.05
N LEU A 306 11.44 -12.23 -7.91
CA LEU A 306 12.73 -12.75 -7.43
C LEU A 306 13.21 -13.95 -8.24
N ASP A 307 12.32 -14.67 -8.91
CA ASP A 307 12.67 -15.65 -9.91
C ASP A 307 13.50 -15.04 -11.06
N LEU A 308 13.19 -13.82 -11.49
CA LEU A 308 13.99 -13.10 -12.48
C LEU A 308 15.39 -12.77 -11.92
N VAL A 309 15.44 -12.26 -10.70
CA VAL A 309 16.71 -11.93 -10.02
C VAL A 309 17.56 -13.17 -9.83
N CYS A 310 16.99 -14.27 -9.34
CA CYS A 310 17.71 -15.52 -9.15
C CYS A 310 18.35 -16.04 -10.45
N HIS A 311 17.73 -15.78 -11.59
CA HIS A 311 18.24 -16.23 -12.88
C HIS A 311 19.50 -15.47 -13.33
N VAL A 312 19.58 -14.15 -13.10
CA VAL A 312 20.66 -13.28 -13.64
C VAL A 312 21.47 -12.55 -12.57
N ALA A 313 21.27 -12.82 -11.27
CA ALA A 313 21.96 -12.10 -10.20
C ALA A 313 23.48 -12.21 -10.31
N GLN A 314 24.01 -13.36 -10.72
CA GLN A 314 25.44 -13.53 -10.95
C GLN A 314 25.93 -12.67 -12.13
N ASP A 315 25.13 -12.52 -13.18
CA ASP A 315 25.48 -11.65 -14.32
C ASP A 315 25.51 -10.17 -13.93
N ILE A 316 24.58 -9.74 -13.07
CA ILE A 316 24.59 -8.39 -12.48
C ILE A 316 25.90 -8.16 -11.72
N VAL A 317 26.31 -9.09 -10.86
CA VAL A 317 27.57 -9.00 -10.11
C VAL A 317 28.78 -9.02 -11.06
N ASN A 318 28.79 -9.91 -12.04
CA ASN A 318 29.88 -10.05 -13.02
C ASN A 318 30.06 -8.79 -13.89
N SER A 319 29.02 -7.97 -14.04
CA SER A 319 29.11 -6.67 -14.72
C SER A 319 29.78 -5.57 -13.87
N GLY A 320 30.20 -5.90 -12.65
CA GLY A 320 30.92 -5.00 -11.73
C GLY A 320 30.02 -4.25 -10.76
N MET A 321 28.74 -4.62 -10.63
CA MET A 321 27.81 -4.05 -9.66
C MET A 321 27.87 -4.79 -8.31
N GLN A 322 27.58 -4.07 -7.23
CA GLN A 322 27.34 -4.67 -5.91
C GLN A 322 25.85 -4.82 -5.63
N LEU A 323 25.48 -5.83 -4.84
CA LEU A 323 24.08 -6.07 -4.42
C LEU A 323 23.93 -5.93 -2.91
N ALA A 324 22.94 -5.14 -2.47
CA ALA A 324 22.53 -5.02 -1.07
C ALA A 324 21.05 -5.38 -0.91
N ILE A 325 20.76 -6.54 -0.32
CA ILE A 325 19.41 -7.12 -0.29
C ILE A 325 18.90 -7.23 1.15
N LEU A 326 17.79 -6.55 1.45
CA LEU A 326 17.08 -6.62 2.72
C LEU A 326 15.69 -7.21 2.50
N GLY A 327 15.38 -8.33 3.16
CA GLY A 327 14.08 -8.96 3.04
C GLY A 327 13.98 -10.29 3.77
N SER A 328 12.75 -10.76 4.01
CA SER A 328 12.48 -12.11 4.52
C SER A 328 11.25 -12.69 3.84
N GLY A 329 11.10 -14.01 3.80
CA GLY A 329 9.99 -14.66 3.11
C GLY A 329 10.21 -16.17 2.92
N ASP A 330 10.02 -16.63 1.68
CA ASP A 330 10.15 -18.05 1.35
C ASP A 330 11.60 -18.51 1.49
N SER A 331 11.78 -19.66 2.14
CA SER A 331 13.10 -20.21 2.51
C SER A 331 13.99 -20.50 1.30
N ASP A 332 13.42 -20.81 0.14
CA ASP A 332 14.17 -21.04 -1.09
C ASP A 332 14.85 -19.75 -1.60
N TYR A 333 14.15 -18.60 -1.54
CA TYR A 333 14.74 -17.31 -1.89
C TYR A 333 15.78 -16.87 -0.86
N GLU A 334 15.48 -17.05 0.42
CA GLU A 334 16.42 -16.78 1.52
C GLU A 334 17.73 -17.58 1.36
N ARG A 335 17.61 -18.87 1.06
CA ARG A 335 18.76 -19.75 0.80
C ARG A 335 19.53 -19.29 -0.43
N PHE A 336 18.85 -19.03 -1.55
CA PHE A 336 19.49 -18.57 -2.78
C PHE A 336 20.34 -17.32 -2.55
N PHE A 337 19.77 -16.28 -1.94
CA PHE A 337 20.49 -15.02 -1.74
C PHE A 337 21.65 -15.18 -0.73
N SER A 338 21.46 -15.99 0.32
CA SER A 338 22.54 -16.31 1.26
C SER A 338 23.71 -17.02 0.57
N GLU A 339 23.43 -17.98 -0.32
CA GLU A 339 24.45 -18.66 -1.10
C GLU A 339 25.13 -17.74 -2.12
N LEU A 340 24.38 -16.83 -2.75
CA LEU A 340 24.92 -15.83 -3.66
C LEU A 340 25.92 -14.91 -2.93
N ALA A 341 25.57 -14.46 -1.72
CA ALA A 341 26.45 -13.69 -0.85
C ALA A 341 27.73 -14.46 -0.48
N ALA A 342 27.59 -15.73 -0.11
CA ALA A 342 28.72 -16.58 0.24
C ALA A 342 29.69 -16.81 -0.95
N ARG A 343 29.14 -16.90 -2.18
CA ARG A 343 29.94 -17.08 -3.41
C ARG A 343 30.61 -15.78 -3.88
N ASN A 344 30.11 -14.61 -3.49
CA ASN A 344 30.57 -13.30 -3.95
C ASN A 344 30.91 -12.36 -2.75
N PRO A 345 31.85 -12.74 -1.88
CA PRO A 345 32.16 -11.97 -0.68
C PRO A 345 32.65 -10.56 -1.05
N GLY A 346 32.12 -9.55 -0.35
CA GLY A 346 32.44 -8.14 -0.61
C GLY A 346 31.73 -7.54 -1.83
N ALA A 347 31.01 -8.33 -2.63
CA ALA A 347 30.21 -7.85 -3.77
C ALA A 347 28.70 -8.01 -3.53
N VAL A 348 28.28 -9.00 -2.75
CA VAL A 348 26.87 -9.25 -2.42
C VAL A 348 26.70 -9.34 -0.91
N GLY A 349 25.78 -8.53 -0.39
CA GLY A 349 25.39 -8.52 1.02
C GLY A 349 23.89 -8.76 1.16
N VAL A 350 23.51 -9.61 2.12
CA VAL A 350 22.12 -10.00 2.35
C VAL A 350 21.80 -9.93 3.83
N GLN A 351 20.69 -9.31 4.18
CA GLN A 351 20.13 -9.32 5.53
C GLN A 351 18.71 -9.89 5.49
N ILE A 352 18.56 -11.09 6.07
CA ILE A 352 17.26 -11.74 6.21
C ILE A 352 16.53 -11.17 7.43
N ALA A 353 15.84 -10.04 7.24
CA ALA A 353 15.09 -9.37 8.30
C ALA A 353 14.13 -8.32 7.74
N PHE A 354 13.14 -7.94 8.55
CA PHE A 354 12.32 -6.76 8.34
C PHE A 354 12.74 -5.66 9.33
N LYS A 355 13.66 -4.78 8.91
CA LYS A 355 14.19 -3.67 9.75
C LYS A 355 14.01 -2.32 9.04
N PRO A 356 12.99 -1.52 9.41
CA PRO A 356 12.75 -0.21 8.78
C PRO A 356 13.97 0.72 8.78
N ALA A 357 14.75 0.74 9.86
CA ALA A 357 15.97 1.56 9.94
C ALA A 357 17.03 1.13 8.90
N VAL A 358 17.19 -0.18 8.66
CA VAL A 358 18.13 -0.68 7.62
C VAL A 358 17.59 -0.36 6.22
N ALA A 359 16.27 -0.44 6.01
CA ALA A 359 15.67 -0.03 4.74
C ALA A 359 15.99 1.44 4.40
N ARG A 360 15.97 2.35 5.40
CA ARG A 360 16.38 3.76 5.18
C ARG A 360 17.83 3.89 4.72
N LYS A 361 18.74 3.08 5.26
CA LYS A 361 20.14 3.04 4.81
C LYS A 361 20.27 2.53 3.38
N VAL A 362 19.48 1.52 2.99
CA VAL A 362 19.44 1.05 1.59
C VAL A 362 18.96 2.16 0.65
N TYR A 363 17.85 2.84 0.97
CA TYR A 363 17.35 3.97 0.17
C TYR A 363 18.34 5.14 0.10
N ALA A 364 19.11 5.42 1.14
CA ALA A 364 20.05 6.52 1.14
C ALA A 364 21.38 6.20 0.44
N GLY A 365 21.89 4.98 0.65
CA GLY A 365 23.24 4.58 0.26
C GLY A 365 23.34 3.83 -1.07
N ALA A 366 22.26 3.23 -1.57
CA ALA A 366 22.30 2.57 -2.87
C ALA A 366 22.28 3.62 -4.00
N ASP A 367 22.89 3.29 -5.14
CA ASP A 367 22.83 4.11 -6.34
C ASP A 367 21.58 3.78 -7.16
N MET A 368 21.23 2.50 -7.22
CA MET A 368 20.08 1.97 -7.95
C MET A 368 19.16 1.17 -7.04
N PHE A 369 17.86 1.14 -7.34
CA PHE A 369 16.87 0.38 -6.57
C PHE A 369 16.08 -0.57 -7.47
N LEU A 370 16.27 -1.88 -7.32
CA LEU A 370 15.67 -2.88 -8.21
C LEU A 370 14.30 -3.35 -7.69
N MET A 371 13.27 -3.19 -8.51
CA MET A 371 11.90 -3.66 -8.26
C MET A 371 11.34 -4.42 -9.48
N PRO A 372 11.61 -5.72 -9.60
CA PRO A 372 11.23 -6.51 -10.77
C PRO A 372 9.83 -7.14 -10.65
N SER A 373 8.94 -6.54 -9.84
CA SER A 373 7.67 -7.12 -9.42
C SER A 373 6.83 -7.68 -10.59
N LYS A 374 6.27 -8.87 -10.41
CA LYS A 374 5.34 -9.50 -11.37
C LYS A 374 4.03 -8.72 -11.49
N SER A 375 3.54 -8.26 -10.34
CA SER A 375 2.37 -7.39 -10.20
C SER A 375 2.65 -6.43 -9.07
N GLU A 376 2.35 -5.14 -9.29
CA GLU A 376 2.56 -4.10 -8.28
C GLU A 376 1.45 -3.05 -8.41
N PRO A 377 0.36 -3.16 -7.62
CA PRO A 377 -0.80 -2.28 -7.75
C PRO A 377 -0.42 -0.79 -7.75
N CYS A 378 0.44 -0.41 -6.80
CA CYS A 378 1.09 0.90 -6.78
C CYS A 378 2.61 0.78 -6.66
N GLY A 379 3.07 0.11 -5.59
CA GLY A 379 4.47 0.22 -5.13
C GLY A 379 4.71 1.56 -4.46
N LEU A 380 5.30 1.56 -3.27
CA LEU A 380 5.72 2.80 -2.57
C LEU A 380 7.24 2.94 -2.59
N SER A 381 7.97 1.82 -2.62
CA SER A 381 9.43 1.79 -2.50
C SER A 381 10.16 2.54 -3.60
N GLN A 382 9.64 2.57 -4.83
CA GLN A 382 10.23 3.33 -5.94
C GLN A 382 10.10 4.84 -5.72
N MET A 383 8.98 5.31 -5.17
CA MET A 383 8.79 6.73 -4.83
C MET A 383 9.70 7.13 -3.67
N VAL A 384 9.88 6.23 -2.70
CA VAL A 384 10.85 6.43 -1.61
C VAL A 384 12.28 6.44 -2.16
N ALA A 385 12.64 5.53 -3.06
CA ALA A 385 13.96 5.49 -3.68
C ALA A 385 14.28 6.81 -4.42
N LEU A 386 13.35 7.31 -5.25
CA LEU A 386 13.47 8.62 -5.91
C LEU A 386 13.70 9.74 -4.89
N ARG A 387 12.90 9.75 -3.81
CA ARG A 387 13.01 10.77 -2.78
C ARG A 387 14.38 10.81 -2.11
N TYR A 388 15.07 9.68 -2.03
CA TYR A 388 16.43 9.56 -1.49
C TYR A 388 17.50 9.62 -2.60
N GLY A 389 17.13 9.92 -3.84
CA GLY A 389 18.05 10.02 -4.97
C GLY A 389 18.68 8.68 -5.37
N THR A 390 17.97 7.58 -5.17
CA THR A 390 18.37 6.25 -5.63
C THR A 390 17.52 5.86 -6.82
N VAL A 391 18.17 5.66 -7.96
CA VAL A 391 17.53 5.55 -9.27
C VAL A 391 16.80 4.21 -9.39
N PRO A 392 15.47 4.19 -9.57
CA PRO A 392 14.72 2.94 -9.66
C PRO A 392 14.96 2.21 -10.98
N ILE A 393 15.08 0.88 -10.89
CA ILE A 393 15.03 -0.05 -12.02
C ILE A 393 13.78 -0.90 -11.83
N VAL A 394 12.78 -0.73 -12.68
CA VAL A 394 11.45 -1.30 -12.44
C VAL A 394 10.87 -2.01 -13.66
N ARG A 395 9.99 -2.98 -13.41
CA ARG A 395 9.13 -3.51 -14.46
C ARG A 395 7.97 -2.54 -14.75
N GLU A 396 7.58 -2.38 -16.02
CA GLU A 396 6.39 -1.62 -16.43
C GLU A 396 5.09 -2.36 -16.06
N THR A 397 4.70 -2.31 -14.78
CA THR A 397 3.43 -2.84 -14.27
C THR A 397 2.83 -1.93 -13.21
N GLY A 398 1.50 -1.82 -13.19
CA GLY A 398 0.73 -1.05 -12.22
C GLY A 398 1.34 0.32 -11.92
N GLY A 399 1.50 0.66 -10.64
CA GLY A 399 2.01 1.97 -10.26
C GLY A 399 3.50 2.18 -10.53
N LEU A 400 4.28 1.13 -10.79
CA LEU A 400 5.68 1.28 -11.23
C LEU A 400 5.74 1.97 -12.60
N LYS A 401 4.85 1.57 -13.53
CA LYS A 401 4.73 2.20 -14.86
C LYS A 401 4.24 3.65 -14.78
N ASP A 402 3.39 3.96 -13.81
CA ASP A 402 2.84 5.30 -13.64
C ASP A 402 3.82 6.25 -12.97
N SER A 403 4.65 5.75 -12.04
CA SER A 403 5.61 6.56 -11.27
C SER A 403 7.00 6.67 -11.91
N ILE A 404 7.45 5.65 -12.64
CA ILE A 404 8.78 5.62 -13.24
C ILE A 404 8.67 5.72 -14.77
N LYS A 405 9.42 6.66 -15.35
CA LYS A 405 9.60 6.86 -16.79
C LYS A 405 11.04 6.53 -17.13
N ASP A 406 11.23 5.77 -18.22
CA ASP A 406 12.57 5.36 -18.65
C ASP A 406 13.42 6.58 -19.02
N SER A 407 14.65 6.62 -18.53
CA SER A 407 15.61 7.69 -18.74
C SER A 407 16.64 7.38 -19.84
N GLY A 408 16.38 6.40 -20.71
CA GLY A 408 17.26 6.09 -21.84
C GLY A 408 17.48 7.26 -22.81
N ASP A 409 16.57 8.23 -22.83
CA ASP A 409 16.66 9.48 -23.59
C ASP A 409 17.14 10.68 -22.74
N GLY A 410 17.47 10.45 -21.47
CA GLY A 410 17.88 11.48 -20.51
C GLY A 410 16.72 12.24 -19.85
N ILE A 411 15.45 11.92 -20.12
CA ILE A 411 14.28 12.70 -19.63
C ILE A 411 13.53 12.00 -18.47
N GLY A 412 13.53 10.68 -18.42
CA GLY A 412 12.85 9.89 -17.38
C GLY A 412 13.51 9.93 -15.99
N ASN A 413 12.91 9.27 -15.01
CA ASN A 413 13.34 9.25 -13.60
C ASN A 413 13.72 7.83 -13.14
N GLY A 414 14.29 7.03 -14.03
CA GLY A 414 14.66 5.65 -13.74
C GLY A 414 14.86 4.82 -15.00
N PHE A 415 15.01 3.52 -14.85
CA PHE A 415 15.15 2.58 -15.95
C PHE A 415 14.01 1.56 -15.88
N THR A 416 13.36 1.31 -17.01
CA THR A 416 12.23 0.38 -17.08
C THR A 416 12.53 -0.81 -17.98
N PHE A 417 11.83 -1.91 -17.75
CA PHE A 417 11.75 -3.05 -18.67
C PHE A 417 10.32 -3.55 -18.74
N ARG A 418 9.93 -4.10 -19.89
CA ARG A 418 8.52 -4.38 -20.21
C ARG A 418 8.13 -5.81 -19.91
N SER A 419 8.91 -6.74 -20.47
CA SER A 419 8.59 -8.15 -20.40
C SER A 419 8.93 -8.71 -19.03
N TYR A 420 8.15 -9.67 -18.55
CA TYR A 420 8.52 -10.42 -17.35
C TYR A 420 9.59 -11.45 -17.71
N ASN A 421 10.81 -10.97 -17.94
CA ASN A 421 11.94 -11.73 -18.44
C ASN A 421 13.24 -11.29 -17.76
N ALA A 422 14.07 -12.25 -17.36
CA ALA A 422 15.27 -11.96 -16.58
C ALA A 422 16.35 -11.24 -17.38
N HIS A 423 16.47 -11.50 -18.70
CA HIS A 423 17.44 -10.82 -19.55
C HIS A 423 16.99 -9.40 -19.94
N ASP A 424 15.68 -9.16 -20.07
CA ASP A 424 15.14 -7.79 -20.23
C ASP A 424 15.43 -6.94 -18.98
N MET A 425 15.24 -7.53 -17.79
CA MET A 425 15.64 -6.92 -16.52
C MET A 425 17.15 -6.67 -16.45
N LEU A 426 17.99 -7.67 -16.82
CA LEU A 426 19.44 -7.50 -16.85
C LEU A 426 19.86 -6.36 -17.79
N ASN A 427 19.23 -6.25 -18.96
CA ASN A 427 19.49 -5.15 -19.90
C ASN A 427 19.20 -3.80 -19.25
N ALA A 428 18.08 -3.64 -18.55
CA ALA A 428 17.77 -2.41 -17.81
C ALA A 428 18.82 -2.10 -16.72
N CYS A 429 19.32 -3.11 -16.00
CA CYS A 429 20.43 -2.93 -15.05
C CYS A 429 21.72 -2.47 -15.74
N LEU A 430 22.05 -3.03 -16.90
CA LEU A 430 23.24 -2.63 -17.65
C LEU A 430 23.13 -1.21 -18.21
N ARG A 431 21.95 -0.80 -18.70
CA ARG A 431 21.69 0.60 -19.11
C ARG A 431 21.81 1.56 -17.92
N ALA A 432 21.32 1.18 -16.75
CA ALA A 432 21.49 1.97 -15.54
C ALA A 432 22.98 2.11 -15.17
N LYS A 433 23.74 1.02 -15.26
CA LYS A 433 25.19 1.02 -15.05
C LYS A 433 25.93 1.94 -16.04
N GLU A 434 25.60 1.86 -17.31
CA GLU A 434 26.15 2.77 -18.33
C GLU A 434 25.84 4.23 -18.01
N GLY A 435 24.61 4.53 -17.57
CA GLY A 435 24.25 5.86 -17.07
C GLY A 435 25.08 6.29 -15.87
N TYR A 436 25.32 5.40 -14.90
CA TYR A 436 26.15 5.67 -13.72
C TYR A 436 27.61 5.98 -14.08
N ASP A 437 28.16 5.30 -15.07
CA ASP A 437 29.53 5.54 -15.56
C ASP A 437 29.68 6.94 -16.20
N HIS A 438 28.58 7.56 -16.64
CA HIS A 438 28.51 8.94 -17.13
C HIS A 438 28.15 9.92 -16.00
N TYR A 439 29.17 10.34 -15.23
CA TYR A 439 29.02 11.11 -13.98
C TYR A 439 28.08 12.33 -14.05
N ASP A 440 28.25 13.20 -15.05
CA ASP A 440 27.44 14.42 -15.16
C ASP A 440 25.96 14.12 -15.42
N GLY A 441 25.68 13.15 -16.31
CA GLY A 441 24.31 12.72 -16.61
C GLY A 441 23.65 12.03 -15.42
N TRP A 442 24.39 11.18 -14.70
CA TRP A 442 23.90 10.52 -13.49
C TRP A 442 23.53 11.51 -12.39
N LYS A 443 24.37 12.53 -12.18
CA LYS A 443 24.11 13.56 -11.17
C LYS A 443 22.83 14.34 -11.45
N GLU A 444 22.57 14.69 -12.71
CA GLU A 444 21.33 15.37 -13.10
C GLU A 444 20.11 14.44 -12.96
N LEU A 445 20.24 13.15 -13.28
CA LEU A 445 19.18 12.16 -13.04
C LEU A 445 18.83 12.06 -11.54
N VAL A 446 19.84 11.90 -10.67
CA VAL A 446 19.63 11.82 -9.21
C VAL A 446 18.98 13.10 -8.66
N LYS A 447 19.39 14.27 -9.16
CA LYS A 447 18.80 15.55 -8.77
C LYS A 447 17.32 15.63 -9.16
N ARG A 448 16.98 15.23 -10.39
CA ARG A 448 15.59 15.14 -10.86
C ARG A 448 14.76 14.17 -10.02
N ASP A 449 15.33 13.03 -9.64
CA ASP A 449 14.65 12.04 -8.80
C ASP A 449 14.27 12.62 -7.43
N ILE A 450 15.19 13.34 -6.78
CA ILE A 450 14.93 14.02 -5.49
C ILE A 450 13.83 15.09 -5.61
N GLN A 451 13.73 15.73 -6.78
CA GLN A 451 12.76 16.78 -7.09
C GLN A 451 11.39 16.25 -7.51
N CYS A 452 11.24 14.94 -7.77
CA CYS A 452 9.95 14.35 -8.08
C CYS A 452 8.97 14.49 -6.89
N ASP A 453 7.82 15.10 -7.11
CA ASP A 453 6.77 15.24 -6.08
C ASP A 453 5.82 14.04 -6.09
N PHE A 454 6.11 13.06 -5.23
CA PHE A 454 5.20 11.96 -4.89
C PHE A 454 4.52 12.17 -3.53
N SER A 455 4.37 13.41 -3.08
CA SER A 455 3.61 13.69 -1.86
C SER A 455 2.13 13.39 -2.03
N TRP A 456 1.44 13.10 -0.93
CA TRP A 456 -0.02 12.95 -0.91
C TRP A 456 -0.77 14.22 -1.36
N GLY A 457 -0.12 15.37 -1.50
CA GLY A 457 -0.75 16.61 -1.94
C GLY A 457 -1.40 16.47 -3.31
N ALA A 458 -0.68 15.90 -4.29
CA ALA A 458 -1.18 15.70 -5.65
C ALA A 458 -2.31 14.67 -5.69
N SER A 459 -2.12 13.49 -5.09
CA SER A 459 -3.13 12.42 -5.05
C SER A 459 -4.40 12.86 -4.32
N ALA A 460 -4.27 13.58 -3.20
CA ALA A 460 -5.44 14.07 -2.46
C ALA A 460 -6.31 15.02 -3.29
N LYS A 461 -5.74 15.74 -4.26
CA LYS A 461 -6.54 16.55 -5.19
C LYS A 461 -7.48 15.65 -6.00
N GLN A 462 -6.92 14.61 -6.61
CA GLN A 462 -7.67 13.69 -7.47
C GLN A 462 -8.75 12.96 -6.66
N TYR A 463 -8.47 12.58 -5.41
CA TYR A 463 -9.49 12.02 -4.52
C TYR A 463 -10.62 13.01 -4.23
N VAL A 464 -10.31 14.28 -3.94
CA VAL A 464 -11.33 15.31 -3.70
C VAL A 464 -12.17 15.58 -4.95
N ASP A 465 -11.53 15.72 -6.12
CA ASP A 465 -12.23 15.91 -7.39
C ASP A 465 -13.16 14.71 -7.69
N MET A 466 -12.72 13.49 -7.42
CA MET A 466 -13.53 12.27 -7.55
C MET A 466 -14.71 12.27 -6.55
N TYR A 467 -14.47 12.64 -5.30
CA TYR A 467 -15.52 12.73 -4.28
C TYR A 467 -16.62 13.72 -4.68
N GLU A 468 -16.24 14.90 -5.17
CA GLU A 468 -17.20 15.91 -5.65
C GLU A 468 -18.06 15.37 -6.79
N GLN A 469 -17.46 14.62 -7.74
CA GLN A 469 -18.21 13.95 -8.81
C GLN A 469 -19.17 12.88 -8.27
N VAL A 470 -18.73 12.08 -7.30
CA VAL A 470 -19.54 11.01 -6.70
C VAL A 470 -20.73 11.56 -5.94
N CYS A 471 -20.56 12.67 -5.21
CA CYS A 471 -21.66 13.36 -4.52
C CYS A 471 -22.75 13.89 -5.47
N GLN A 472 -22.43 14.08 -6.76
CA GLN A 472 -23.38 14.54 -7.77
C GLN A 472 -24.11 13.39 -8.49
N LEU A 473 -23.78 12.14 -8.19
CA LEU A 473 -24.51 10.98 -8.73
C LEU A 473 -25.92 10.97 -8.14
N TRP A 474 -26.91 10.75 -9.01
CA TRP A 474 -28.33 10.72 -8.67
C TRP A 474 -28.68 9.66 -7.63
#